data_AF-A0A0S8GJ34-F1
#
_entry.id   AF-A0A0S8GJ34-F1
#
_cell.length_a   1.000
_cell.length_b   1.000
_cell.length_c   1.000
_cell.angle_alpha   90.00
_cell.angle_beta   90.00
_cell.angle_gamma   90.00
#
_symmetry.space_group_name_H-M   'P 1'
#
loop_
_entity.id
_entity.type
_entity.pdbx_description
1 polymer ?
#
loop_
_entity_poly.entity_id
_entity_poly.type
_entity_poly.pdbx_seq_one_letter_code
_entity_poly.pdbx_strand_id
1 'polypeptide(L)'
;METIGRYCGCLPCLLSGIADRPTTIEHVTDRGRRVAQDEQHQWTIGLCTWHHFGEPIEDWQGRPGHIGGPAQVTAGAIGPSLAWGRRPFEEHFGDEVKVLVPTQDFLLAAFDRQPWPEYALPRHVARETRKFWMDLYAGPSRFTVES
;
A
#
# COMPACT_ATOMS: atom_id res chain seq x y z
N MET A 1 -5.81 12.85 4.65
CA MET A 1 -6.39 11.48 4.49
C MET A 1 -7.04 11.27 3.13
N GLU A 2 -7.87 12.21 2.65
CA GLU A 2 -8.48 12.15 1.31
C GLU A 2 -7.46 11.96 0.18
N THR A 3 -6.26 12.53 0.34
CA THR A 3 -5.16 12.40 -0.62
C THR A 3 -4.76 10.95 -0.89
N ILE A 4 -4.59 10.15 0.17
CA ILE A 4 -4.21 8.74 0.06
C ILE A 4 -5.31 7.98 -0.70
N GLY A 5 -6.56 8.16 -0.27
CA GLY A 5 -7.76 7.54 -0.84
C GLY A 5 -7.90 7.71 -2.35
N ARG A 6 -7.68 8.93 -2.83
CA ARG A 6 -8.02 9.36 -4.18
C ARG A 6 -6.84 9.41 -5.15
N TYR A 7 -5.64 9.70 -4.66
CA TYR A 7 -4.49 9.97 -5.52
C TYR A 7 -3.38 8.94 -5.35
N CYS A 8 -3.17 8.38 -4.16
CA CYS A 8 -2.07 7.42 -3.91
C CYS A 8 -2.50 5.96 -4.08
N GLY A 9 -3.75 5.65 -3.73
CA GLY A 9 -4.29 4.30 -3.80
C GLY A 9 -3.69 3.33 -2.76
N CYS A 10 -3.88 2.04 -3.00
CA CYS A 10 -3.36 0.99 -2.12
C CYS A 10 -1.83 0.87 -2.24
N LEU A 11 -1.12 1.14 -1.14
CA LEU A 11 0.34 1.11 -1.09
C LEU A 11 0.88 -0.30 -1.40
N PRO A 12 0.45 -1.40 -0.74
CA PRO A 12 0.88 -2.74 -1.11
C PRO A 12 0.69 -3.09 -2.60
N CYS A 13 -0.45 -2.72 -3.19
CA CYS A 13 -0.69 -2.91 -4.63
C CYS A 13 0.36 -2.18 -5.47
N LEU A 14 0.68 -0.92 -5.13
CA LEU A 14 1.68 -0.13 -5.82
C LEU A 14 3.05 -0.79 -5.76
N LEU A 15 3.43 -1.28 -4.57
CA LEU A 15 4.68 -2.01 -4.36
C LEU A 15 4.73 -3.30 -5.21
N SER A 16 3.60 -3.97 -5.39
CA SER A 16 3.46 -5.16 -6.25
C SER A 16 3.27 -4.88 -7.75
N GLY A 17 3.21 -3.62 -8.21
CA GLY A 17 3.05 -3.33 -9.65
C GLY A 17 1.82 -2.54 -10.06
N ILE A 18 0.87 -2.31 -9.14
CA ILE A 18 -0.50 -1.90 -9.45
C ILE A 18 -0.79 -0.54 -8.80
N ALA A 19 -0.85 0.51 -9.61
CA ALA A 19 -0.82 1.90 -9.15
C ALA A 19 -2.22 2.57 -9.00
N ASP A 20 -3.30 1.86 -9.29
CA ASP A 20 -4.63 2.43 -9.56
C ASP A 20 -5.74 1.84 -8.69
N ARG A 21 -5.41 1.40 -7.47
CA ARG A 21 -6.39 0.73 -6.59
C ARG A 21 -7.05 1.70 -5.60
N PRO A 22 -8.39 1.81 -5.62
CA PRO A 22 -9.13 2.49 -4.57
C PRO A 22 -8.78 1.93 -3.21
N THR A 23 -8.75 2.80 -2.23
CA THR A 23 -8.22 2.46 -0.92
C THR A 23 -9.05 3.03 0.21
N THR A 24 -9.04 2.29 1.30
CA THR A 24 -9.43 2.76 2.63
C THR A 24 -8.17 3.16 3.40
N ILE A 25 -8.34 3.86 4.52
CA ILE A 25 -7.24 4.30 5.37
C ILE A 25 -7.09 3.30 6.51
N GLU A 26 -5.88 2.77 6.67
CA GLU A 26 -5.49 2.01 7.86
C GLU A 26 -4.63 2.89 8.77
N HIS A 27 -4.93 2.85 10.08
CA HIS A 27 -4.16 3.56 11.09
C HIS A 27 -3.13 2.64 11.72
N VAL A 28 -1.85 2.91 11.47
CA VAL A 28 -0.76 2.14 12.03
C VAL A 28 -0.66 2.40 13.54
N THR A 29 -0.54 1.30 14.29
CA THR A 29 -0.38 1.34 15.75
C THR A 29 0.99 0.80 16.14
N ASP A 30 1.73 1.54 16.96
CA ASP A 30 2.97 1.04 17.58
C ASP A 30 2.62 0.38 18.92
N ARG A 31 2.79 -0.95 19.00
CA ARG A 31 2.52 -1.75 20.22
C ARG A 31 1.13 -1.51 20.83
N GLY A 32 0.12 -1.30 19.98
CA GLY A 32 -1.26 -1.05 20.40
C GLY A 32 -1.53 0.35 20.96
N ARG A 33 -0.58 1.27 20.87
CA ARG A 33 -0.79 2.69 21.17
C ARG A 33 -0.87 3.47 19.86
N ARG A 34 -1.88 4.33 19.74
CA ARG A 34 -1.88 5.36 18.68
C ARG A 34 -0.68 6.26 18.93
N VAL A 35 0.20 6.33 17.94
CA VAL A 35 1.29 7.29 17.91
C VAL A 35 0.67 8.68 17.73
N ALA A 36 1.19 9.69 18.44
CA ALA A 36 0.64 11.02 18.71
C ALA A 36 -0.51 11.55 17.82
N GLN A 37 -1.56 12.10 18.46
CA GLN A 37 -2.81 12.59 17.85
C GLN A 37 -2.66 13.88 17.05
N ASP A 38 -1.50 14.51 17.12
CA ASP A 38 -1.29 15.89 16.66
C ASP A 38 -0.97 15.94 15.16
N GLU A 39 -0.57 14.79 14.58
CA GLU A 39 -0.24 14.63 13.17
C GLU A 39 -0.95 13.39 12.60
N GLN A 40 -2.30 13.40 12.58
CA GLN A 40 -3.17 12.31 12.11
C GLN A 40 -2.83 11.74 10.71
N HIS A 41 -2.01 12.44 9.92
CA HIS A 41 -1.55 12.00 8.60
C HIS A 41 -0.30 11.11 8.65
N GLN A 42 0.53 11.19 9.69
CA GLN A 42 1.85 10.54 9.76
C GLN A 42 1.82 9.06 10.13
N TRP A 43 0.66 8.49 10.45
CA TRP A 43 0.53 7.10 10.91
C TRP A 43 -0.56 6.37 10.15
N THR A 44 -0.63 6.62 8.85
CA THR A 44 -1.64 6.01 7.99
C THR A 44 -1.05 5.44 6.72
N ILE A 45 -1.62 4.35 6.24
CA ILE A 45 -1.31 3.78 4.92
C ILE A 45 -2.60 3.52 4.16
N GLY A 46 -2.54 3.61 2.83
CA GLY A 46 -3.65 3.22 1.97
C GLY A 46 -3.69 1.70 1.77
N LEU A 47 -4.76 1.03 2.22
CA LEU A 47 -5.07 -0.37 1.88
C LEU A 47 -6.38 -0.54 1.10
N CYS A 48 -6.36 -1.30 -0.01
CA CYS A 48 -7.58 -1.74 -0.70
C CYS A 48 -8.35 -2.77 0.13
N THR A 49 -9.58 -3.11 -0.26
CA THR A 49 -10.44 -4.07 0.46
C THR A 49 -9.75 -5.42 0.71
N TRP A 50 -8.95 -5.88 -0.24
CA TRP A 50 -8.12 -7.08 -0.05
C TRP A 50 -7.06 -6.89 1.02
N HIS A 51 -6.16 -5.91 0.86
CA HIS A 51 -5.05 -5.73 1.79
C HIS A 51 -5.50 -5.31 3.18
N HIS A 52 -6.63 -4.63 3.30
CA HIS A 52 -7.20 -4.22 4.58
C HIS A 52 -8.00 -5.36 5.25
N PHE A 53 -9.05 -5.84 4.58
CA PHE A 53 -10.08 -6.70 5.19
C PHE A 53 -10.03 -8.15 4.71
N GLY A 54 -9.18 -8.47 3.71
CA GLY A 54 -9.10 -9.79 3.10
C GLY A 54 -10.26 -10.09 2.16
N GLU A 55 -11.01 -9.06 1.78
CA GLU A 55 -12.16 -9.17 0.90
C GLU A 55 -11.72 -9.15 -0.58
N PRO A 56 -12.42 -9.86 -1.47
CA PRO A 56 -12.13 -9.79 -2.90
C PRO A 56 -12.12 -8.35 -3.40
N ILE A 57 -11.19 -8.04 -4.32
CA ILE A 57 -11.16 -6.74 -4.97
C ILE A 57 -12.32 -6.70 -5.96
N GLU A 58 -13.25 -5.79 -5.75
CA GLU A 58 -14.27 -5.46 -6.76
C GLU A 58 -13.74 -4.37 -7.70
N ASP A 59 -14.15 -4.41 -8.97
CA ASP A 59 -13.99 -3.28 -9.87
C ASP A 59 -14.99 -2.16 -9.54
N TRP A 60 -14.88 -1.04 -10.23
CA TRP A 60 -15.75 0.13 -10.06
C TRP A 60 -17.23 -0.13 -10.38
N GLN A 61 -17.59 -1.32 -10.87
CA GLN A 61 -18.95 -1.77 -11.13
C GLN A 61 -19.42 -2.84 -10.13
N GLY A 62 -18.65 -3.10 -9.07
CA GLY A 62 -18.98 -4.15 -8.09
C GLY A 62 -18.79 -5.57 -8.64
N ARG A 63 -18.04 -5.74 -9.73
CA ARG A 63 -17.73 -7.07 -10.28
C ARG A 63 -16.41 -7.54 -9.70
N PRO A 64 -16.16 -8.86 -9.59
CA PRO A 64 -14.84 -9.35 -9.22
C PRO A 64 -13.79 -8.73 -10.15
N GLY A 65 -12.86 -7.95 -9.59
CA GLY A 65 -11.81 -7.29 -10.35
C GLY A 65 -10.89 -8.31 -11.01
N HIS A 66 -10.01 -7.86 -11.92
CA HIS A 66 -9.11 -8.74 -12.69
C HIS A 66 -8.12 -9.56 -11.84
N ILE A 67 -8.02 -9.26 -10.54
CA ILE A 67 -7.18 -9.95 -9.53
C ILE A 67 -8.07 -10.71 -8.52
N GLY A 68 -9.39 -10.74 -8.75
CA GLY A 68 -10.38 -11.43 -7.94
C GLY A 68 -10.36 -12.93 -8.23
N GLY A 69 -9.95 -13.69 -7.24
CA GLY A 69 -9.99 -15.15 -7.24
C GLY A 69 -10.02 -15.68 -5.81
N PRO A 70 -9.86 -16.99 -5.61
CA PRO A 70 -9.66 -17.55 -4.28
C PRO A 70 -8.54 -16.80 -3.56
N ALA A 71 -8.70 -16.60 -2.25
CA ALA A 71 -7.75 -15.88 -1.38
C ALA A 71 -6.27 -16.19 -1.68
N GLN A 72 -5.92 -17.46 -1.88
CA GLN A 72 -4.55 -17.89 -2.17
C GLN A 72 -4.01 -17.35 -3.50
N VAL A 73 -4.85 -17.25 -4.53
CA VAL A 73 -4.49 -16.70 -5.85
C VAL A 73 -4.21 -15.21 -5.71
N THR A 74 -5.09 -14.48 -5.03
CA THR A 74 -4.92 -13.05 -4.78
C THR A 74 -3.65 -12.79 -3.97
N ALA A 75 -3.42 -13.56 -2.90
CA ALA A 75 -2.20 -13.46 -2.10
C ALA A 75 -0.92 -13.75 -2.90
N GLY A 76 -0.97 -14.71 -3.82
CA GLY A 76 0.15 -15.02 -4.70
C GLY A 76 0.47 -13.91 -5.71
N ALA A 77 -0.54 -13.15 -6.15
CA ALA A 77 -0.39 -12.07 -7.11
C ALA A 77 0.06 -10.75 -6.47
N ILE A 78 -0.54 -10.37 -5.35
CA ILE A 78 -0.38 -9.03 -4.76
C ILE A 78 -0.03 -9.04 -3.28
N GLY A 79 0.34 -10.19 -2.72
CA GLY A 79 0.74 -10.33 -1.33
C GLY A 79 -0.43 -10.51 -0.35
N PRO A 80 -0.11 -10.85 0.92
CA PRO A 80 -1.10 -11.21 1.94
C PRO A 80 -1.93 -10.02 2.41
N SER A 81 -3.12 -10.31 2.94
CA SER A 81 -3.96 -9.32 3.63
C SER A 81 -3.52 -9.11 5.08
N LEU A 82 -3.64 -7.88 5.59
CA LEU A 82 -3.44 -7.57 7.01
C LEU A 82 -4.45 -8.32 7.90
N ALA A 83 -5.65 -8.58 7.40
CA ALA A 83 -6.68 -9.37 8.09
C ALA A 83 -6.25 -10.81 8.40
N TRP A 84 -5.21 -11.33 7.72
CA TRP A 84 -4.64 -12.66 8.00
C TRP A 84 -3.59 -12.65 9.10
N GLY A 85 -3.30 -11.46 9.66
CA GLY A 85 -2.35 -11.25 10.72
C GLY A 85 -1.24 -10.29 10.30
N ARG A 86 -0.81 -9.46 11.26
CA ARG A 86 0.28 -8.48 11.05
C ARG A 86 1.59 -9.13 10.64
N ARG A 87 1.96 -10.25 11.28
CA ARG A 87 3.23 -10.94 11.00
C ARG A 87 3.41 -11.35 9.52
N PRO A 88 2.51 -12.13 8.89
CA PRO A 88 2.69 -12.48 7.48
C PRO A 88 2.65 -11.26 6.55
N PHE A 89 1.91 -10.22 6.92
CA PHE A 89 1.88 -8.95 6.19
C PHE A 89 3.23 -8.22 6.23
N GLU A 90 3.78 -8.01 7.42
CA GLU A 90 5.08 -7.33 7.61
C GLU A 90 6.27 -8.17 7.12
N GLU A 91 6.19 -9.51 7.20
CA GLU A 91 7.20 -10.38 6.58
C GLU A 91 7.25 -10.17 5.06
N HIS A 92 6.12 -9.86 4.42
CA HIS A 92 6.05 -9.64 2.97
C HIS A 92 6.37 -8.18 2.56
N PHE A 93 5.80 -7.19 3.25
CA PHE A 93 5.88 -5.79 2.85
C PHE A 93 6.83 -4.94 3.70
N GLY A 94 7.29 -5.46 4.84
CA GLY A 94 8.06 -4.72 5.83
C GLY A 94 7.22 -4.22 7.00
N ASP A 95 7.91 -3.89 8.08
CA ASP A 95 7.34 -3.32 9.31
C ASP A 95 6.49 -2.08 9.01
N GLU A 96 5.28 -2.01 9.57
CA GLU A 96 4.35 -0.94 9.25
C GLU A 96 4.91 0.45 9.60
N VAL A 97 5.61 0.55 10.74
CA VAL A 97 6.14 1.82 11.28
C VAL A 97 7.45 2.22 10.61
N LYS A 98 8.35 1.27 10.37
CA LYS A 98 9.72 1.55 9.91
C LYS A 98 9.86 1.51 8.39
N VAL A 99 8.92 0.88 7.69
CA VAL A 99 8.99 0.70 6.24
C VAL A 99 7.77 1.31 5.56
N LEU A 100 6.55 0.88 5.91
CA LEU A 100 5.36 1.25 5.14
C LEU A 100 4.93 2.69 5.36
N VAL A 101 4.92 3.18 6.59
CA VAL A 101 4.64 4.59 6.90
C VAL A 101 5.64 5.53 6.19
N PRO A 102 6.98 5.36 6.34
CA PRO A 102 7.93 6.17 5.60
C PRO A 102 7.76 6.11 4.08
N THR A 103 7.37 4.95 3.55
CA THR A 103 7.10 4.80 2.10
C THR A 103 5.84 5.56 1.68
N GLN A 104 4.79 5.54 2.50
CA GLN A 104 3.58 6.34 2.27
C GLN A 104 3.90 7.83 2.33
N ASP A 105 4.70 8.27 3.30
CA ASP A 105 5.12 9.66 3.45
C ASP A 105 5.97 10.12 2.26
N PHE A 106 6.86 9.27 1.75
CA PHE A 106 7.62 9.54 0.53
C PHE A 106 6.70 9.78 -0.67
N LEU A 107 5.66 8.95 -0.83
CA LEU A 107 4.67 9.08 -1.90
C LEU A 107 3.83 10.37 -1.75
N LEU A 108 3.43 10.71 -0.51
CA LEU A 108 2.71 11.95 -0.23
C LEU A 108 3.57 13.19 -0.52
N ALA A 109 4.83 13.19 -0.10
CA ALA A 109 5.76 14.26 -0.41
C ALA A 109 5.97 14.42 -1.93
N ALA A 110 5.91 13.33 -2.70
CA ALA A 110 5.94 13.41 -4.16
C ALA A 110 4.67 14.09 -4.71
N PHE A 111 3.49 13.75 -4.17
CA PHE A 111 2.23 14.41 -4.54
C PHE A 111 2.25 15.91 -4.21
N ASP A 112 2.74 16.29 -3.03
CA ASP A 112 2.80 17.69 -2.61
C ASP A 112 3.72 18.52 -3.52
N ARG A 113 4.80 17.93 -4.02
CA ARG A 113 5.70 18.57 -5.00
C ARG A 113 5.09 18.68 -6.39
N GLN A 114 4.38 17.64 -6.83
CA GLN A 114 3.79 17.56 -8.15
C GLN A 114 2.46 16.78 -8.08
N PRO A 115 1.34 17.48 -7.85
CA PRO A 115 0.04 16.83 -7.80
C PRO A 115 -0.31 16.17 -9.13
N TRP A 116 -1.00 15.04 -9.06
CA TRP A 116 -1.51 14.33 -10.24
C TRP A 116 -3.03 14.18 -10.18
N PRO A 117 -3.71 13.93 -11.32
CA PRO A 117 -5.15 13.70 -11.34
C PRO A 117 -5.55 12.44 -10.55
N GLU A 118 -6.82 12.37 -10.15
CA GLU A 118 -7.37 11.20 -9.44
C GLU A 118 -7.09 9.91 -10.22
N TYR A 119 -6.64 8.87 -9.52
CA TYR A 119 -6.26 7.57 -10.10
C TYR A 119 -5.20 7.61 -11.22
N ALA A 120 -4.45 8.71 -11.36
CA ALA A 120 -3.46 8.90 -12.41
C ALA A 120 -2.03 9.04 -11.87
N LEU A 121 -1.63 8.17 -10.93
CA LEU A 121 -0.28 8.17 -10.37
C LEU A 121 0.78 8.07 -11.48
N PRO A 122 1.71 9.04 -11.60
CA PRO A 122 2.74 8.99 -12.63
C PRO A 122 3.65 7.77 -12.46
N ARG A 123 3.93 7.08 -13.57
CA ARG A 123 4.76 5.85 -13.56
C ARG A 123 6.15 6.05 -12.95
N HIS A 124 6.75 7.24 -13.13
CA HIS A 124 8.06 7.54 -12.56
C HIS A 124 7.99 7.63 -11.03
N VAL A 125 6.95 8.28 -10.48
CA VAL A 125 6.71 8.33 -9.04
C VAL A 125 6.48 6.93 -8.48
N ALA A 126 5.62 6.11 -9.11
CA ALA A 126 5.39 4.73 -8.67
C ALA A 126 6.70 3.91 -8.61
N ARG A 127 7.57 4.07 -9.60
CA ARG A 127 8.88 3.41 -9.64
C ARG A 127 9.83 3.91 -8.54
N GLU A 128 9.87 5.23 -8.31
CA GLU A 128 10.69 5.83 -7.25
C GLU A 128 10.21 5.41 -5.86
N THR A 129 8.90 5.39 -5.62
CA THR A 129 8.32 4.89 -4.38
C THR A 129 8.65 3.42 -4.15
N ARG A 130 8.57 2.57 -5.18
CA ARG A 130 8.98 1.16 -5.06
C ARG A 130 10.47 1.04 -4.75
N LYS A 131 11.32 1.85 -5.38
CA LYS A 131 12.75 1.88 -5.09
C LYS A 131 13.02 2.26 -3.64
N PHE A 132 12.40 3.35 -3.17
CA PHE A 132 12.51 3.81 -1.79
C PHE A 132 12.08 2.73 -0.79
N TRP A 133 10.97 2.04 -1.06
CA TRP A 133 10.53 0.88 -0.28
C TRP A 133 11.58 -0.22 -0.22
N MET A 134 12.15 -0.62 -1.37
CA MET A 134 13.20 -1.65 -1.42
C MET A 134 14.46 -1.23 -0.66
N ASP A 135 14.82 0.05 -0.67
CA ASP A 135 15.98 0.57 0.05
C ASP A 135 15.77 0.51 1.59
N LEU A 136 14.53 0.68 2.06
CA LEU A 136 14.16 0.52 3.48
C LEU A 136 13.97 -0.95 3.90
N TYR A 137 13.44 -1.77 2.99
CA TYR A 137 13.12 -3.17 3.24
C TYR A 137 14.37 -4.04 3.05
N ALA A 138 15.13 -4.26 4.12
CA ALA A 138 16.27 -5.18 4.14
C ALA A 138 15.88 -6.69 4.11
N GLY A 139 14.61 -7.02 3.81
CA GLY A 139 14.12 -8.38 3.70
C GLY A 139 14.40 -9.00 2.32
N PRO A 140 14.18 -10.31 2.14
CA PRO A 140 14.35 -10.96 0.84
C PRO A 140 13.29 -10.48 -0.15
N SER A 141 13.54 -9.36 -0.84
CA SER A 141 12.69 -8.90 -1.93
C SER A 141 12.64 -9.98 -3.02
N ARG A 142 11.48 -10.59 -3.22
CA ARG A 142 11.22 -11.51 -4.34
C ARG A 142 11.03 -10.76 -5.68
N PHE A 143 11.12 -9.43 -5.65
CA PHE A 143 10.87 -8.54 -6.77
C PHE A 143 12.09 -7.65 -7.07
N THR A 144 13.29 -8.24 -7.07
CA THR A 144 14.38 -7.68 -7.89
C THR A 144 14.03 -7.97 -9.35
N VAL A 145 13.23 -7.11 -9.97
CA VAL A 145 13.15 -7.11 -11.43
C VAL A 145 14.47 -6.52 -11.91
N GLU A 146 15.41 -7.39 -12.29
CA GLU A 146 16.58 -6.99 -13.07
C GLU A 146 16.08 -6.28 -14.33
N SER A 147 16.50 -5.03 -14.48
CA SER A 147 16.27 -4.18 -15.65
C SER A 147 17.08 -4.63 -16.84
#